data_AF-A0A443QSE7-F1
#
_entry.id   AF-A0A443QSE7-F1
#
_cell.length_a   1.000
_cell.length_b   1.000
_cell.length_c   1.000
_cell.angle_alpha   90.00
_cell.angle_beta   90.00
_cell.angle_gamma   90.00
#
_symmetry.space_group_name_H-M   'P 1'
#
loop_
_entity.id
_entity.type
_entity.pdbx_description
1 polymer ?
#
loop_
_entity_poly.entity_id
_entity_poly.type
_entity_poly.pdbx_seq_one_letter_code
_entity_poly.pdbx_strand_id
1 'polypeptide(L)'
;MSTSFVVNFILSKTDVNLLYENAIARTLLTEEKGSIWNAFKNPYKKSQNVKLAASDEQICSSDDQLRKDYIRSVPFAKLYKGLLLQGYCVSPKFLNTLETFEVRNDDLFIVSYPRSGTTWTEEIVSYLYSKQSDGYMNRPIHERVVHLEVGRCVGQKQWIDGLSSPRLMATHLPYDYCPKQLRQLNCKVIYIVRNPKDQCVSYYHFHQTAKYLGGVKWNWNTFLELYRKGYLVYGSWKDHVNGWWRVAEKRPDKVLFISYEQLHWEFENTVKRIAQFTDKPISDDFIRKLANHCSFDRMRSNNAVNRVNIPLRNFFDQSQVKFMRKGKIGDWKNMFTESQEREFDDFYGSLLNEIGLSDKNVINEIESSNEVV
;
A
#
# COMPACT_ATOMS: atom_id res chain seq x y z
N MET A 1 47.83 14.30 8.62
CA MET A 1 47.07 14.13 9.89
C MET A 1 45.65 14.65 9.65
N SER A 2 44.83 13.83 8.99
CA SER A 2 43.66 13.13 9.57
C SER A 2 42.41 14.02 9.72
N THR A 3 41.64 14.07 8.64
CA THR A 3 40.24 14.54 8.51
C THR A 3 39.23 13.62 9.19
N SER A 4 39.63 12.94 10.27
CA SER A 4 38.85 11.84 10.86
C SER A 4 38.07 12.21 12.13
N PHE A 5 37.97 13.50 12.48
CA PHE A 5 37.39 13.92 13.78
C PHE A 5 36.02 14.63 13.72
N VAL A 6 35.47 14.93 12.53
CA VAL A 6 34.16 15.61 12.43
C VAL A 6 33.00 14.67 12.06
N VAL A 7 33.28 13.42 11.71
CA VAL A 7 32.23 12.45 11.29
C VAL A 7 31.64 11.64 12.46
N ASN A 8 32.24 11.68 13.66
CA ASN A 8 31.85 10.80 14.76
C ASN A 8 31.07 11.43 15.93
N PHE A 9 30.56 12.67 15.81
CA PHE A 9 29.83 13.32 16.91
C PHE A 9 28.35 13.66 16.65
N ILE A 10 27.75 13.19 15.54
CA ILE A 10 26.29 13.33 15.30
C ILE A 10 25.66 11.97 14.96
N LEU A 11 26.03 10.93 15.73
CA LEU A 11 25.34 9.64 15.75
C LEU A 11 25.00 9.22 17.18
N SER A 12 24.82 10.17 18.09
CA SER A 12 24.28 9.93 19.43
C SER A 12 22.94 10.63 19.61
N LYS A 13 21.86 9.82 19.59
CA LYS A 13 20.54 10.14 20.17
C LYS A 13 19.88 11.46 19.72
N THR A 14 19.90 11.78 18.43
CA THR A 14 18.96 12.76 17.86
C THR A 14 18.07 12.04 16.87
N ASP A 15 16.74 12.13 17.08
CA ASP A 15 15.72 11.47 16.29
C ASP A 15 15.92 11.74 14.79
N VAL A 16 16.43 10.75 14.06
CA VAL A 16 16.60 10.80 12.60
C VAL A 16 15.24 10.98 11.92
N ASN A 17 14.15 10.59 12.58
CA ASN A 17 12.77 10.87 12.18
C ASN A 17 12.47 12.39 12.20
N LEU A 18 12.98 13.13 13.19
CA LEU A 18 12.83 14.59 13.26
C LEU A 18 13.60 15.28 12.14
N LEU A 19 14.78 14.78 11.75
CA LEU A 19 15.54 15.28 10.60
C LEU A 19 14.85 14.96 9.26
N TYR A 20 14.20 13.79 9.15
CA TYR A 20 13.42 13.40 7.98
C TYR A 20 12.17 14.27 7.79
N GLU A 21 11.40 14.47 8.85
CA GLU A 21 10.23 15.35 8.85
C GLU A 21 10.60 16.81 8.64
N ASN A 22 11.70 17.28 9.26
CA ASN A 22 12.20 18.63 9.02
C ASN A 22 12.80 18.82 7.62
N ALA A 23 13.44 17.81 7.03
CA ALA A 23 13.97 17.91 5.66
C ALA A 23 12.82 17.96 4.64
N ILE A 24 11.79 17.15 4.83
CA ILE A 24 10.59 17.17 4.00
C ILE A 24 9.80 18.48 4.21
N ALA A 25 9.59 18.90 5.46
CA ALA A 25 8.92 20.16 5.77
C ALA A 25 9.68 21.37 5.25
N ARG A 26 11.02 21.43 5.40
CA ARG A 26 11.85 22.51 4.84
C ARG A 26 11.84 22.51 3.31
N THR A 27 11.92 21.35 2.67
CA THR A 27 11.83 21.26 1.20
C THR A 27 10.47 21.74 0.66
N LEU A 28 9.40 21.60 1.46
CA LEU A 28 8.05 22.07 1.12
C LEU A 28 7.78 23.53 1.54
N LEU A 29 8.58 24.12 2.44
CA LEU A 29 8.31 25.42 3.07
C LEU A 29 9.30 26.54 2.68
N THR A 30 10.51 26.23 2.19
CA THR A 30 11.49 27.27 1.85
C THR A 30 11.87 27.26 0.38
N GLU A 31 11.85 28.43 -0.27
CA GLU A 31 12.36 28.67 -1.62
C GLU A 31 13.90 28.57 -1.74
N GLU A 32 14.57 27.76 -0.90
CA GLU A 32 16.01 27.54 -1.02
C GLU A 32 16.31 26.46 -2.08
N LYS A 33 16.26 26.90 -3.34
CA LYS A 33 16.34 26.10 -4.58
C LYS A 33 17.73 25.48 -4.89
N GLY A 34 18.70 25.54 -3.99
CA GLY A 34 20.13 25.34 -4.32
C GLY A 34 20.70 23.94 -4.05
N SER A 35 20.99 23.62 -2.78
CA SER A 35 21.90 22.50 -2.46
C SER A 35 21.20 21.14 -2.29
N ILE A 36 20.00 21.11 -1.70
CA ILE A 36 19.18 19.89 -1.55
C ILE A 36 18.66 19.42 -2.91
N TRP A 37 18.30 20.36 -3.79
CA TRP A 37 17.85 20.10 -5.17
C TRP A 37 18.88 19.35 -6.01
N ASN A 38 20.18 19.61 -5.81
CA ASN A 38 21.25 18.88 -6.51
C ASN A 38 21.34 17.41 -6.06
N ALA A 39 21.03 17.11 -4.80
CA ALA A 39 20.94 15.73 -4.30
C ALA A 39 19.71 14.98 -4.86
N PHE A 40 18.64 15.69 -5.24
CA PHE A 40 17.48 15.10 -5.94
C PHE A 40 17.67 15.00 -7.46
N LYS A 41 18.48 15.85 -8.10
CA LYS A 41 18.73 15.77 -9.56
C LYS A 41 19.71 14.65 -9.95
N ASN A 42 20.68 14.34 -9.11
CA ASN A 42 21.77 13.42 -9.46
C ASN A 42 21.50 11.89 -9.39
N PRO A 43 20.53 11.34 -8.61
CA PRO A 43 20.32 9.89 -8.54
C PRO A 43 19.66 9.30 -9.80
N TYR A 44 19.04 10.13 -10.65
CA TYR A 44 18.36 9.69 -11.88
C TYR A 44 19.32 9.50 -13.07
N LYS A 45 20.46 10.21 -13.10
CA LYS A 45 21.42 10.17 -14.23
C LYS A 45 22.16 8.83 -14.41
N LYS A 46 22.06 7.89 -13.45
CA LYS A 46 22.75 6.58 -13.48
C LYS A 46 21.82 5.37 -13.33
N SER A 47 20.51 5.58 -13.26
CA SER A 47 19.54 4.52 -12.99
C SER A 47 18.86 4.07 -14.28
N GLN A 48 19.17 2.87 -14.78
CA GLN A 48 18.54 2.34 -15.99
C GLN A 48 17.06 1.96 -15.79
N ASN A 49 16.67 1.59 -14.56
CA ASN A 49 15.33 1.04 -14.29
C ASN A 49 14.32 2.04 -13.71
N VAL A 50 14.79 3.20 -13.23
CA VAL A 50 13.94 4.25 -12.63
C VAL A 50 14.17 5.58 -13.34
N LYS A 51 13.09 6.20 -13.82
CA LYS A 51 13.08 7.54 -14.42
C LYS A 51 11.93 8.38 -13.87
N LEU A 52 12.02 9.71 -14.04
CA LEU A 52 10.90 10.59 -13.78
C LEU A 52 9.84 10.36 -14.87
N ALA A 53 8.58 10.22 -14.47
CA ALA A 53 7.51 9.94 -15.42
C ALA A 53 7.28 11.09 -16.41
N ALA A 54 7.53 12.33 -15.97
CA ALA A 54 7.43 13.52 -16.83
C ALA A 54 8.57 13.65 -17.87
N SER A 55 9.63 12.84 -17.76
CA SER A 55 10.73 12.82 -18.73
C SER A 55 10.70 11.57 -19.63
N ASP A 56 9.60 10.81 -19.60
CA ASP A 56 9.46 9.61 -20.40
C ASP A 56 8.98 9.93 -21.81
N GLU A 57 9.79 9.63 -22.81
CA GLU A 57 9.48 9.96 -24.21
C GLU A 57 8.19 9.32 -24.71
N GLN A 58 7.92 8.06 -24.36
CA GLN A 58 6.72 7.35 -24.81
C GLN A 58 5.44 7.98 -24.26
N ILE A 59 5.47 8.41 -22.99
CA ILE A 59 4.34 9.10 -22.36
C ILE A 59 4.21 10.51 -22.93
N CYS A 60 5.32 11.24 -23.10
CA CYS A 60 5.32 12.60 -23.62
C CYS A 60 4.85 12.67 -25.08
N SER A 61 5.22 11.69 -25.91
CA SER A 61 4.84 11.60 -27.32
C SER A 61 3.46 10.97 -27.55
N SER A 62 2.83 10.40 -26.52
CA SER A 62 1.50 9.78 -26.65
C SER A 62 0.41 10.83 -26.82
N ASP A 63 -0.60 10.51 -27.64
CA ASP A 63 -1.81 11.33 -27.78
C ASP A 63 -2.78 11.18 -26.59
N ASP A 64 -2.48 10.29 -25.63
CA ASP A 64 -3.32 10.04 -24.46
C ASP A 64 -3.19 11.18 -23.43
N GLN A 65 -4.03 12.20 -23.60
CA GLN A 65 -4.05 13.36 -22.72
C GLN A 65 -4.41 13.00 -21.28
N LEU A 66 -5.32 12.04 -21.09
CA LEU A 66 -5.77 11.60 -19.78
C LEU A 66 -4.61 11.05 -18.94
N ARG A 67 -3.78 10.19 -19.53
CA ARG A 67 -2.57 9.65 -18.89
C ARG A 67 -1.57 10.75 -18.54
N LYS A 68 -1.33 11.67 -19.47
CA LYS A 68 -0.40 12.80 -19.27
C LYS A 68 -0.85 13.69 -18.12
N ASP A 69 -2.14 14.00 -18.05
CA ASP A 69 -2.70 14.87 -17.00
C ASP A 69 -2.62 14.22 -15.62
N TYR A 70 -2.89 12.92 -15.53
CA TYR A 70 -2.71 12.20 -14.27
C TYR A 70 -1.26 12.18 -13.81
N ILE A 71 -0.31 11.88 -14.70
CA ILE A 71 1.13 11.86 -14.37
C ILE A 71 1.61 13.24 -13.92
N ARG A 72 1.17 14.31 -14.60
CA ARG A 72 1.49 15.69 -14.20
C ARG A 72 0.89 16.06 -12.86
N SER A 73 -0.25 15.50 -12.49
CA SER A 73 -0.83 15.73 -11.17
C SER A 73 0.03 15.15 -10.05
N VAL A 74 0.66 13.99 -10.26
CA VAL A 74 1.42 13.28 -9.21
C VAL A 74 2.82 13.91 -9.09
N PRO A 75 3.15 14.61 -8.00
CA PRO A 75 4.43 15.30 -7.87
C PRO A 75 5.58 14.31 -7.86
N PHE A 76 6.59 14.57 -8.69
CA PHE A 76 7.78 13.73 -8.85
C PHE A 76 7.46 12.25 -9.17
N ALA A 77 6.35 11.99 -9.86
CA ALA A 77 5.97 10.63 -10.28
C ALA A 77 7.15 9.89 -10.92
N LYS A 78 7.28 8.61 -10.57
CA LYS A 78 8.41 7.75 -11.00
C LYS A 78 7.89 6.62 -11.85
N LEU A 79 8.66 6.26 -12.86
CA LEU A 79 8.48 5.00 -13.59
C LEU A 79 9.57 4.04 -13.17
N TYR A 80 9.18 2.90 -12.59
CA TYR A 80 10.08 1.78 -12.32
C TYR A 80 9.77 0.65 -13.29
N LYS A 81 10.65 0.38 -14.25
CA LYS A 81 10.43 -0.59 -15.33
C LYS A 81 9.06 -0.42 -16.04
N GLY A 82 8.60 0.83 -16.18
CA GLY A 82 7.29 1.16 -16.78
C GLY A 82 6.12 1.28 -15.79
N LEU A 83 6.25 0.79 -14.55
CA LEU A 83 5.24 0.95 -13.51
C LEU A 83 5.25 2.35 -12.93
N LEU A 84 4.10 3.01 -12.91
CA LEU A 84 3.93 4.32 -12.30
C LEU A 84 3.87 4.22 -10.77
N LEU A 85 4.73 4.96 -10.09
CA LEU A 85 4.83 5.03 -8.64
C LEU A 85 4.77 6.48 -8.14
N GLN A 86 4.35 6.63 -6.89
CA GLN A 86 4.32 7.91 -6.18
C GLN A 86 5.73 8.49 -5.99
N GLY A 87 5.85 9.82 -6.08
CA GLY A 87 7.15 10.49 -6.11
C GLY A 87 7.83 10.65 -4.76
N TYR A 88 7.24 11.43 -3.86
CA TYR A 88 7.92 11.89 -2.63
C TYR A 88 8.38 10.78 -1.69
N CYS A 89 7.71 9.63 -1.68
CA CYS A 89 7.94 8.60 -0.66
C CYS A 89 8.64 7.34 -1.19
N VAL A 90 9.12 7.35 -2.44
CA VAL A 90 9.73 6.17 -3.07
C VAL A 90 11.15 6.49 -3.49
N SER A 91 12.16 5.87 -2.90
CA SER A 91 13.55 6.17 -3.25
C SER A 91 13.98 5.47 -4.54
N PRO A 92 14.44 6.20 -5.59
CA PRO A 92 14.97 5.56 -6.81
C PRO A 92 16.15 4.65 -6.53
N LYS A 93 17.00 5.04 -5.57
CA LYS A 93 18.14 4.22 -5.13
C LYS A 93 17.66 2.91 -4.52
N PHE A 94 16.60 2.94 -3.71
CA PHE A 94 16.03 1.74 -3.12
C PHE A 94 15.38 0.83 -4.18
N LEU A 95 14.59 1.38 -5.10
CA LEU A 95 13.96 0.62 -6.18
C LEU A 95 14.98 -0.18 -7.01
N ASN A 96 16.14 0.41 -7.31
CA ASN A 96 17.23 -0.28 -8.01
C ASN A 96 17.85 -1.44 -7.22
N THR A 97 17.62 -1.52 -5.91
CA THR A 97 18.11 -2.63 -5.08
C THR A 97 17.13 -3.79 -4.97
N LEU A 98 15.90 -3.67 -5.49
CA LEU A 98 14.87 -4.71 -5.34
C LEU A 98 15.31 -6.07 -5.92
N GLU A 99 16.04 -6.09 -7.02
CA GLU A 99 16.55 -7.35 -7.61
C GLU A 99 17.57 -8.07 -6.73
N THR A 100 18.29 -7.32 -5.88
CA THR A 100 19.31 -7.82 -4.96
C THR A 100 18.87 -7.73 -3.49
N PHE A 101 17.60 -7.39 -3.23
CA PHE A 101 17.09 -7.22 -1.88
C PHE A 101 16.96 -8.60 -1.22
N GLU A 102 17.50 -8.72 -0.01
CA GLU A 102 17.51 -9.96 0.74
C GLU A 102 16.20 -10.11 1.52
N VAL A 103 15.45 -11.15 1.15
CA VAL A 103 14.24 -11.58 1.84
C VAL A 103 14.61 -12.75 2.74
N ARG A 104 14.39 -12.58 4.04
CA ARG A 104 14.67 -13.61 5.04
C ARG A 104 13.55 -14.64 5.02
N ASN A 105 13.88 -15.88 5.33
CA ASN A 105 12.90 -16.99 5.30
C ASN A 105 11.77 -16.80 6.32
N ASP A 106 12.00 -16.04 7.39
CA ASP A 106 11.04 -15.74 8.45
C ASP A 106 10.36 -14.38 8.30
N ASP A 107 10.59 -13.68 7.19
CA ASP A 107 9.82 -12.49 6.85
C ASP A 107 8.35 -12.85 6.53
N LEU A 108 7.46 -11.89 6.73
CA LEU A 108 6.07 -11.98 6.30
C LEU A 108 5.69 -10.73 5.52
N PHE A 109 5.27 -10.91 4.27
CA PHE A 109 4.81 -9.81 3.43
C PHE A 109 3.28 -9.75 3.39
N ILE A 110 2.74 -8.56 3.57
CA ILE A 110 1.33 -8.23 3.34
C ILE A 110 1.25 -7.46 2.03
N VAL A 111 0.61 -8.05 1.03
CA VAL A 111 0.52 -7.49 -0.31
C VAL A 111 -0.92 -7.15 -0.63
N SER A 112 -1.12 -6.00 -1.26
CA SER A 112 -2.45 -5.58 -1.68
C SER A 112 -2.35 -4.53 -2.76
N TYR A 113 -3.32 -4.46 -3.65
CA TYR A 113 -3.53 -3.22 -4.38
C TYR A 113 -3.97 -2.13 -3.39
N PRO A 114 -3.56 -0.85 -3.55
CA PRO A 114 -3.96 0.21 -2.64
C PRO A 114 -5.46 0.21 -2.34
N ARG A 115 -5.82 0.47 -1.08
CA ARG A 115 -7.23 0.56 -0.61
C ARG A 115 -8.01 -0.75 -0.57
N SER A 116 -7.33 -1.89 -0.60
CA SER A 116 -7.95 -3.22 -0.48
C SER A 116 -8.05 -3.75 0.96
N GLY A 117 -7.69 -2.97 1.99
CA GLY A 117 -7.74 -3.43 3.39
C GLY A 117 -6.39 -3.63 4.08
N THR A 118 -5.30 -3.16 3.46
CA THR A 118 -3.91 -3.32 3.94
C THR A 118 -3.75 -2.99 5.42
N THR A 119 -4.21 -1.83 5.87
CA THR A 119 -4.06 -1.41 7.28
C THR A 119 -4.79 -2.32 8.26
N TRP A 120 -5.90 -2.94 7.84
CA TRP A 120 -6.63 -3.88 8.68
C TRP A 120 -5.84 -5.18 8.82
N THR A 121 -5.32 -5.71 7.72
CA THR A 121 -4.44 -6.90 7.71
C THR A 121 -3.14 -6.64 8.46
N GLU A 122 -2.51 -5.47 8.28
CA GLU A 122 -1.31 -5.05 9.03
C GLU A 122 -1.58 -5.06 10.54
N GLU A 123 -2.73 -4.55 10.99
CA GLU A 123 -3.10 -4.55 12.40
C GLU A 123 -3.31 -5.96 12.94
N ILE A 124 -4.04 -6.81 12.20
CA ILE A 124 -4.29 -8.22 12.57
C ILE A 124 -2.98 -8.97 12.71
N VAL A 125 -2.12 -8.90 11.69
CA VAL A 125 -0.85 -9.63 11.65
C VAL A 125 0.12 -9.12 12.70
N SER A 126 0.25 -7.81 12.88
CA SER A 126 1.13 -7.27 13.91
C SER A 126 0.63 -7.56 15.33
N TYR A 127 -0.69 -7.61 15.56
CA TYR A 127 -1.24 -8.07 16.84
C TYR A 127 -0.91 -9.54 17.10
N LEU A 128 -1.02 -10.41 16.09
CA LEU A 128 -0.59 -11.82 16.16
C LEU A 128 0.89 -11.97 16.53
N TYR A 129 1.74 -11.09 16.00
CA TYR A 129 3.19 -11.11 16.22
C TYR A 129 3.65 -10.34 17.47
N SER A 130 2.75 -9.57 18.10
CA SER A 130 3.07 -8.77 19.29
C SER A 130 3.47 -9.59 20.52
N LYS A 131 3.16 -10.89 20.53
CA LYS A 131 3.29 -11.79 21.70
C LYS A 131 2.63 -11.23 22.98
N GLN A 132 1.64 -10.34 22.85
CA GLN A 132 1.05 -9.57 23.97
C GLN A 132 2.08 -8.78 24.78
N SER A 133 3.20 -8.38 24.15
CA SER A 133 4.19 -7.53 24.80
C SER A 133 3.62 -6.13 25.07
N ASP A 134 3.77 -5.68 26.31
CA ASP A 134 3.31 -4.37 26.75
C ASP A 134 3.92 -3.27 25.88
N GLY A 135 3.06 -2.41 25.35
CA GLY A 135 3.46 -1.24 24.57
C GLY A 135 3.80 -1.49 23.09
N TYR A 136 3.88 -2.73 22.61
CA TYR A 136 4.13 -2.98 21.17
C TYR A 136 3.01 -2.39 20.31
N MET A 137 1.75 -2.63 20.69
CA MET A 137 0.58 -2.13 19.98
C MET A 137 0.39 -0.61 20.10
N ASN A 138 1.13 0.06 20.99
CA ASN A 138 1.11 1.53 21.09
C ASN A 138 1.98 2.19 20.02
N ARG A 139 2.86 1.42 19.36
CA ARG A 139 3.69 1.93 18.27
C ARG A 139 2.83 2.19 17.02
N PRO A 140 3.11 3.27 16.26
CA PRO A 140 2.48 3.51 14.98
C PRO A 140 2.58 2.30 14.04
N ILE A 141 1.53 2.07 13.23
CA ILE A 141 1.49 0.91 12.33
C ILE A 141 2.70 0.82 11.39
N HIS A 142 3.23 1.96 10.93
CA HIS A 142 4.37 2.04 10.01
C HIS A 142 5.71 1.66 10.66
N GLU A 143 5.78 1.63 12.00
CA GLU A 143 6.93 1.11 12.74
C GLU A 143 6.80 -0.38 13.04
N ARG A 144 5.56 -0.90 13.09
CA ARG A 144 5.27 -2.33 13.30
C ARG A 144 5.33 -3.13 12.01
N VAL A 145 4.81 -2.58 10.92
CA VAL A 145 4.81 -3.17 9.59
C VAL A 145 5.42 -2.18 8.61
N VAL A 146 6.57 -2.54 8.06
CA VAL A 146 7.36 -1.63 7.22
C VAL A 146 6.91 -1.72 5.77
N HIS A 147 6.53 -0.59 5.17
CA HIS A 147 6.27 -0.53 3.73
C HIS A 147 7.58 -0.62 2.96
N LEU A 148 7.70 -1.62 2.08
CA LEU A 148 8.92 -1.94 1.37
C LEU A 148 9.39 -0.77 0.52
N GLU A 149 8.54 -0.27 -0.39
CA GLU A 149 8.85 0.76 -1.36
C GLU A 149 8.54 2.18 -0.87
N VAL A 150 7.75 2.31 0.20
CA VAL A 150 7.32 3.61 0.75
C VAL A 150 8.04 3.88 2.06
N GLY A 151 8.89 4.90 2.09
CA GLY A 151 9.63 5.22 3.29
C GLY A 151 10.68 6.30 3.09
N ARG A 152 11.85 6.07 3.70
CA ARG A 152 12.92 7.06 3.77
C ARG A 152 13.53 7.32 2.39
N CYS A 153 13.57 8.57 1.94
CA CYS A 153 14.22 8.95 0.68
C CYS A 153 15.70 8.51 0.62
N VAL A 154 16.37 8.49 1.78
CA VAL A 154 17.76 8.06 1.96
C VAL A 154 17.81 7.00 3.06
N GLY A 155 18.60 5.94 2.85
CA GLY A 155 18.87 4.95 3.89
C GLY A 155 17.77 3.90 4.12
N GLN A 156 16.73 3.85 3.28
CA GLN A 156 15.62 2.89 3.45
C GLN A 156 16.09 1.43 3.47
N LYS A 157 16.99 1.04 2.55
CA LYS A 157 17.57 -0.30 2.55
C LYS A 157 18.29 -0.60 3.88
N GLN A 158 19.20 0.28 4.29
CA GLN A 158 19.98 0.12 5.53
C GLN A 158 19.07 0.01 6.75
N TRP A 159 18.00 0.80 6.79
CA TRP A 159 17.02 0.74 7.86
C TRP A 159 16.30 -0.61 7.89
N ILE A 160 15.77 -1.08 6.74
CA ILE A 160 15.07 -2.38 6.65
C ILE A 160 16.01 -3.56 6.95
N ASP A 161 17.26 -3.49 6.51
CA ASP A 161 18.28 -4.52 6.78
C ASP A 161 18.63 -4.58 8.27
N GLY A 162 18.60 -3.44 8.96
CA GLY A 162 18.89 -3.34 10.40
C GLY A 162 17.77 -3.81 11.32
N LEU A 163 16.57 -4.12 10.79
CA LEU A 163 15.46 -4.61 11.61
C LEU A 163 15.69 -6.04 12.08
N SER A 164 15.28 -6.32 13.32
CA SER A 164 15.27 -7.67 13.89
C SER A 164 14.25 -8.55 13.18
N SER A 165 14.61 -9.82 13.00
CA SER A 165 13.70 -10.86 12.53
C SER A 165 12.73 -11.32 13.65
N PRO A 166 11.50 -11.76 13.31
CA PRO A 166 10.89 -11.76 11.98
C PRO A 166 10.43 -10.34 11.57
N ARG A 167 10.65 -9.96 10.31
CA ARG A 167 10.19 -8.65 9.80
C ARG A 167 8.78 -8.77 9.24
N LEU A 168 7.90 -7.88 9.68
CA LEU A 168 6.60 -7.67 9.04
C LEU A 168 6.77 -6.56 8.01
N MET A 169 6.49 -6.88 6.75
CA MET A 169 6.58 -5.94 5.65
C MET A 169 5.27 -5.86 4.89
N ALA A 170 5.01 -4.72 4.27
CA ALA A 170 3.89 -4.55 3.36
C ALA A 170 4.36 -3.93 2.04
N THR A 171 3.66 -4.21 0.95
CA THR A 171 3.95 -3.61 -0.36
C THR A 171 2.70 -3.55 -1.24
N HIS A 172 2.67 -2.56 -2.11
CA HIS A 172 1.67 -2.41 -3.17
C HIS A 172 2.23 -2.72 -4.56
N LEU A 173 3.44 -3.28 -4.64
CA LEU A 173 4.04 -3.65 -5.91
C LEU A 173 3.31 -4.88 -6.52
N PRO A 174 3.00 -4.83 -7.84
CA PRO A 174 2.57 -6.02 -8.56
C PRO A 174 3.67 -7.09 -8.53
N TYR A 175 3.29 -8.36 -8.65
CA TYR A 175 4.18 -9.50 -8.48
C TYR A 175 5.51 -9.36 -9.25
N ASP A 176 5.47 -8.99 -10.53
CA ASP A 176 6.67 -8.89 -11.39
C ASP A 176 7.65 -7.77 -10.98
N TYR A 177 7.19 -6.82 -10.17
CA TYR A 177 7.99 -5.67 -9.72
C TYR A 177 8.55 -5.88 -8.30
N CYS A 178 8.12 -6.92 -7.60
CA CYS A 178 8.62 -7.28 -6.28
C CYS A 178 10.08 -7.75 -6.32
N PRO A 179 10.77 -7.72 -5.15
CA PRO A 179 12.10 -8.30 -5.01
C PRO A 179 12.21 -9.69 -5.60
N LYS A 180 13.33 -10.01 -6.24
CA LYS A 180 13.55 -11.32 -6.88
C LYS A 180 13.29 -12.47 -5.91
N GLN A 181 13.80 -12.37 -4.68
CA GLN A 181 13.63 -13.40 -3.65
C GLN A 181 12.18 -13.51 -3.13
N LEU A 182 11.41 -12.42 -3.17
CA LEU A 182 9.99 -12.45 -2.86
C LEU A 182 9.20 -13.14 -3.97
N ARG A 183 9.54 -12.87 -5.24
CA ARG A 183 8.95 -13.58 -6.40
C ARG A 183 9.27 -15.08 -6.36
N GLN A 184 10.44 -15.46 -5.87
CA GLN A 184 10.83 -16.85 -5.63
C GLN A 184 10.13 -17.50 -4.41
N LEU A 185 9.32 -16.74 -3.67
CA LEU A 185 8.58 -17.20 -2.49
C LEU A 185 9.47 -17.76 -1.37
N ASN A 186 10.61 -17.12 -1.15
CA ASN A 186 11.53 -17.48 -0.05
C ASN A 186 10.86 -17.34 1.33
N CYS A 187 9.89 -16.43 1.46
CA CYS A 187 9.13 -16.20 2.68
C CYS A 187 7.62 -16.39 2.44
N LYS A 188 6.81 -16.23 3.50
CA LYS A 188 5.34 -16.28 3.41
C LYS A 188 4.78 -14.92 2.98
N VAL A 189 3.67 -14.95 2.24
CA VAL A 189 2.95 -13.77 1.75
C VAL A 189 1.47 -13.90 2.08
N ILE A 190 0.86 -12.83 2.58
CA ILE A 190 -0.58 -12.67 2.71
C ILE A 190 -1.01 -11.65 1.66
N TYR A 191 -1.80 -12.06 0.68
CA TYR A 191 -2.40 -11.17 -0.30
C TYR A 191 -3.84 -10.85 0.11
N ILE A 192 -4.18 -9.56 0.22
CA ILE A 192 -5.56 -9.12 0.44
C ILE A 192 -6.12 -8.42 -0.80
N VAL A 193 -7.23 -8.98 -1.31
CA VAL A 193 -8.04 -8.40 -2.38
C VAL A 193 -9.27 -7.70 -1.79
N ARG A 194 -9.90 -6.83 -2.58
CA ARG A 194 -11.20 -6.25 -2.29
C ARG A 194 -11.99 -6.18 -3.60
N ASN A 195 -13.32 -6.23 -3.51
CA ASN A 195 -14.19 -5.98 -4.65
C ASN A 195 -13.73 -4.74 -5.43
N PRO A 196 -13.53 -4.84 -6.76
CA PRO A 196 -12.96 -3.76 -7.55
C PRO A 196 -13.83 -2.49 -7.59
N LYS A 197 -15.16 -2.60 -7.48
CA LYS A 197 -16.07 -1.44 -7.44
C LYS A 197 -15.85 -0.62 -6.16
N ASP A 198 -15.89 -1.29 -5.01
CA ASP A 198 -15.66 -0.67 -3.69
C ASP A 198 -14.24 -0.15 -3.52
N GLN A 199 -13.26 -0.90 -4.03
CA GLN A 199 -11.88 -0.47 -4.02
C GLN A 199 -11.72 0.81 -4.84
N CYS A 200 -12.25 0.85 -6.08
CA CYS A 200 -12.19 2.03 -6.94
C CYS A 200 -12.77 3.28 -6.26
N VAL A 201 -13.94 3.17 -5.63
CA VAL A 201 -14.55 4.27 -4.86
C VAL A 201 -13.67 4.68 -3.69
N SER A 202 -13.12 3.72 -2.94
CA SER A 202 -12.19 4.09 -1.86
C SER A 202 -10.94 4.77 -2.40
N TYR A 203 -10.48 4.40 -3.59
CA TYR A 203 -9.27 4.95 -4.17
C TYR A 203 -9.47 6.35 -4.75
N TYR A 204 -10.65 6.62 -5.32
CA TYR A 204 -11.08 7.95 -5.72
C TYR A 204 -11.04 8.94 -4.55
N HIS A 205 -11.69 8.61 -3.43
CA HIS A 205 -11.67 9.47 -2.25
C HIS A 205 -10.28 9.60 -1.62
N PHE A 206 -9.46 8.55 -1.72
CA PHE A 206 -8.07 8.61 -1.26
C PHE A 206 -7.24 9.59 -2.07
N HIS A 207 -7.36 9.60 -3.40
CA HIS A 207 -6.67 10.56 -4.26
C HIS A 207 -7.04 12.02 -3.96
N GLN A 208 -8.29 12.27 -3.56
CA GLN A 208 -8.73 13.62 -3.18
C GLN A 208 -8.12 14.12 -1.86
N THR A 209 -7.60 13.22 -1.02
CA THR A 209 -7.02 13.55 0.30
C THR A 209 -5.51 13.42 0.34
N ALA A 210 -4.94 12.53 -0.47
CA ALA A 210 -3.51 12.28 -0.55
C ALA A 210 -2.83 13.40 -1.34
N LYS A 211 -2.35 14.45 -0.65
CA LYS A 211 -1.64 15.59 -1.27
C LYS A 211 -0.38 15.15 -2.02
N TYR A 212 0.28 14.08 -1.57
CA TYR A 212 1.46 13.54 -2.28
C TYR A 212 1.12 12.84 -3.61
N LEU A 213 -0.16 12.62 -3.91
CA LEU A 213 -0.66 12.21 -5.23
C LEU A 213 -1.14 13.41 -6.07
N GLY A 214 -0.85 14.64 -5.64
CA GLY A 214 -1.11 15.87 -6.39
C GLY A 214 -2.17 16.78 -5.81
N GLY A 215 -3.02 16.26 -4.93
CA GLY A 215 -4.15 17.04 -4.40
C GLY A 215 -5.16 17.47 -5.48
N VAL A 216 -5.08 16.92 -6.70
CA VAL A 216 -6.03 17.21 -7.77
C VAL A 216 -7.38 16.58 -7.44
N LYS A 217 -8.43 17.40 -7.52
CA LYS A 217 -9.81 16.96 -7.36
C LYS A 217 -10.33 16.43 -8.69
N TRP A 218 -10.07 15.15 -8.93
CA TRP A 218 -10.62 14.44 -10.07
C TRP A 218 -12.14 14.38 -9.98
N ASN A 219 -12.83 14.52 -11.11
CA ASN A 219 -14.24 14.12 -11.18
C ASN A 219 -14.34 12.59 -11.25
N TRP A 220 -15.47 12.04 -10.82
CA TRP A 220 -15.68 10.60 -10.72
C TRP A 220 -15.52 9.88 -12.07
N ASN A 221 -16.10 10.40 -13.15
CA ASN A 221 -16.09 9.74 -14.47
C ASN A 221 -14.68 9.64 -15.04
N THR A 222 -13.91 10.73 -14.98
CA THR A 222 -12.51 10.76 -15.41
C THR A 222 -11.65 9.84 -14.54
N PHE A 223 -11.88 9.79 -13.22
CA PHE A 223 -11.16 8.88 -12.35
C PHE A 223 -11.48 7.41 -12.65
N LEU A 224 -12.74 7.09 -12.92
CA LEU A 224 -13.17 5.74 -13.29
C LEU A 224 -12.50 5.28 -14.60
N GLU A 225 -12.36 6.18 -15.58
CA GLU A 225 -11.63 5.90 -16.82
C GLU A 225 -10.12 5.67 -16.57
N LEU A 226 -9.47 6.53 -15.77
CA LEU A 226 -8.08 6.33 -15.33
C LEU A 226 -7.87 4.97 -14.67
N TYR A 227 -8.82 4.56 -13.82
CA TYR A 227 -8.82 3.28 -13.13
C TYR A 227 -8.92 2.11 -14.12
N ARG A 228 -9.90 2.14 -15.05
CA ARG A 228 -10.09 1.10 -16.08
C ARG A 228 -8.90 0.96 -17.02
N LYS A 229 -8.27 2.07 -17.39
CA LYS A 229 -7.06 2.09 -18.23
C LYS A 229 -5.78 1.69 -17.48
N GLY A 230 -5.84 1.53 -16.15
CA GLY A 230 -4.68 1.16 -15.34
C GLY A 230 -3.60 2.24 -15.27
N TYR A 231 -3.98 3.52 -15.41
CA TYR A 231 -3.04 4.65 -15.43
C TYR A 231 -2.69 5.19 -14.04
N LEU A 232 -3.38 4.72 -13.00
CA LEU A 232 -3.14 5.12 -11.62
C LEU A 232 -1.79 4.61 -11.10
N VAL A 233 -1.31 5.19 -10.00
CA VAL A 233 -0.11 4.67 -9.32
C VAL A 233 -0.33 3.20 -8.92
N TYR A 234 0.71 2.38 -9.05
CA TYR A 234 0.67 0.90 -8.98
C TYR A 234 -0.05 0.20 -10.14
N GLY A 235 -0.51 0.93 -11.16
CA GLY A 235 -0.95 0.40 -12.44
C GLY A 235 -2.37 -0.16 -12.45
N SER A 236 -2.58 -1.23 -13.22
CA SER A 236 -3.87 -1.89 -13.38
C SER A 236 -4.20 -2.78 -12.19
N TRP A 237 -5.37 -2.58 -11.59
CA TRP A 237 -5.88 -3.47 -10.54
C TRP A 237 -6.03 -4.91 -11.04
N LYS A 238 -6.53 -5.09 -12.28
CA LYS A 238 -6.71 -6.41 -12.91
C LYS A 238 -5.39 -7.15 -13.00
N ASP A 239 -4.35 -6.50 -13.52
CA ASP A 239 -3.05 -7.14 -13.69
C ASP A 239 -2.38 -7.43 -12.35
N HIS A 240 -2.54 -6.51 -11.38
CA HIS A 240 -2.04 -6.69 -10.04
C HIS A 240 -2.66 -7.90 -9.34
N VAL A 241 -3.98 -8.02 -9.35
CA VAL A 241 -4.70 -9.15 -8.72
C VAL A 241 -4.38 -10.45 -9.44
N ASN A 242 -4.45 -10.47 -10.78
CA ASN A 242 -4.21 -11.66 -11.57
C ASN A 242 -2.78 -12.21 -11.36
N GLY A 243 -1.77 -11.33 -11.35
CA GLY A 243 -0.38 -11.72 -11.14
C GLY A 243 -0.16 -12.44 -9.81
N TRP A 244 -0.76 -11.91 -8.72
CA TRP A 244 -0.66 -12.54 -7.40
C TRP A 244 -1.56 -13.76 -7.23
N TRP A 245 -2.75 -13.76 -7.82
CA TRP A 245 -3.67 -14.89 -7.80
C TRP A 245 -3.05 -16.15 -8.40
N ARG A 246 -2.46 -16.05 -9.59
CA ARG A 246 -1.81 -17.18 -10.30
C ARG A 246 -0.69 -17.82 -9.48
N VAL A 247 -0.03 -17.04 -8.63
CA VAL A 247 1.03 -17.53 -7.75
C VAL A 247 0.43 -18.19 -6.51
N ALA A 248 -0.62 -17.59 -5.95
CA ALA A 248 -1.33 -18.14 -4.80
C ALA A 248 -1.99 -19.49 -5.09
N GLU A 249 -2.60 -19.62 -6.27
CA GLU A 249 -3.19 -20.89 -6.72
C GLU A 249 -2.14 -22.01 -6.81
N LYS A 250 -0.95 -21.70 -7.33
CA LYS A 250 0.14 -22.68 -7.48
C LYS A 250 0.85 -22.99 -6.16
N ARG A 251 0.92 -22.02 -5.24
CA ARG A 251 1.71 -22.09 -4.00
C ARG A 251 0.91 -21.59 -2.80
N PRO A 252 -0.22 -22.24 -2.45
CA PRO A 252 -1.05 -21.85 -1.31
C PRO A 252 -0.31 -22.04 0.04
N ASP A 253 0.76 -22.84 0.06
CA ASP A 253 1.68 -23.01 1.19
C ASP A 253 2.54 -21.75 1.47
N LYS A 254 2.72 -20.89 0.46
CA LYS A 254 3.55 -19.68 0.51
C LYS A 254 2.78 -18.39 0.34
N VAL A 255 1.61 -18.41 -0.29
CA VAL A 255 0.80 -17.23 -0.49
C VAL A 255 -0.63 -17.51 -0.03
N LEU A 256 -1.02 -16.91 1.09
CA LEU A 256 -2.40 -16.93 1.57
C LEU A 256 -3.18 -15.80 0.90
N PHE A 257 -4.20 -16.16 0.12
CA PHE A 257 -5.11 -15.22 -0.50
C PHE A 257 -6.37 -15.04 0.38
N ILE A 258 -6.65 -13.81 0.79
CA ILE A 258 -7.83 -13.42 1.57
C ILE A 258 -8.52 -12.23 0.90
N SER A 259 -9.77 -11.98 1.26
CA SER A 259 -10.48 -10.78 0.83
C SER A 259 -10.89 -9.87 1.99
N TYR A 260 -11.07 -8.60 1.67
CA TYR A 260 -11.65 -7.61 2.58
C TYR A 260 -13.04 -8.03 3.03
N GLU A 261 -13.82 -8.62 2.13
CA GLU A 261 -15.18 -9.08 2.35
C GLU A 261 -15.22 -10.24 3.36
N GLN A 262 -14.29 -11.20 3.24
CA GLN A 262 -14.13 -12.28 4.22
C GLN A 262 -13.77 -11.77 5.62
N LEU A 263 -12.97 -10.71 5.73
CA LEU A 263 -12.69 -10.07 7.01
C LEU A 263 -13.94 -9.44 7.65
N HIS A 264 -14.94 -9.04 6.86
CA HIS A 264 -16.22 -8.53 7.37
C HIS A 264 -17.18 -9.65 7.75
N TRP A 265 -17.39 -10.63 6.87
CA TRP A 265 -18.40 -11.68 7.07
C TRP A 265 -17.94 -12.81 7.98
N GLU A 266 -16.66 -13.15 7.93
CA GLU A 266 -16.09 -14.32 8.59
C GLU A 266 -14.77 -13.97 9.29
N PHE A 267 -14.77 -12.88 10.07
CA PHE A 267 -13.57 -12.35 10.73
C PHE A 267 -12.80 -13.43 11.50
N GLU A 268 -13.49 -14.20 12.36
CA GLU A 268 -12.86 -15.23 13.19
C GLU A 268 -12.21 -16.34 12.35
N ASN A 269 -12.92 -16.84 11.33
CA ASN A 269 -12.41 -17.88 10.42
C ASN A 269 -11.20 -17.36 9.63
N THR A 270 -11.26 -16.12 9.15
CA THR A 270 -10.16 -15.50 8.41
C THR A 270 -8.92 -15.30 9.29
N VAL A 271 -9.10 -14.88 10.54
CA VAL A 271 -8.02 -14.79 11.53
C VAL A 271 -7.43 -16.16 11.83
N LYS A 272 -8.25 -17.20 12.01
CA LYS A 272 -7.79 -18.60 12.20
C LYS A 272 -6.94 -19.06 11.02
N ARG A 273 -7.37 -18.78 9.78
CA ARG A 273 -6.59 -19.08 8.56
C ARG A 273 -5.25 -18.34 8.52
N ILE A 274 -5.21 -17.05 8.85
CA ILE A 274 -3.96 -16.27 8.93
C ILE A 274 -3.01 -16.85 9.99
N ALA A 275 -3.54 -17.18 11.17
CA ALA A 275 -2.77 -17.72 12.27
C ALA A 275 -2.19 -19.10 11.95
N GLN A 276 -3.01 -20.00 11.37
CA GLN A 276 -2.54 -21.29 10.86
C GLN A 276 -1.48 -21.12 9.78
N PHE A 277 -1.71 -20.24 8.80
CA PHE A 277 -0.76 -19.97 7.73
C PHE A 277 0.58 -19.41 8.25
N THR A 278 0.57 -18.67 9.36
CA THR A 278 1.78 -18.08 9.96
C THR A 278 2.38 -18.91 11.10
N ASP A 279 1.89 -20.14 11.29
CA ASP A 279 2.30 -21.05 12.37
C ASP A 279 2.20 -20.40 13.76
N LYS A 280 1.17 -19.56 13.96
CA LYS A 280 0.87 -18.88 15.23
C LYS A 280 -0.34 -19.54 15.88
N PRO A 281 -0.17 -20.33 16.95
CA PRO A 281 -1.32 -20.84 17.68
C PRO A 281 -2.06 -19.69 18.35
N ILE A 282 -3.39 -19.70 18.24
CA ILE A 282 -4.27 -18.71 18.86
C ILE A 282 -5.39 -19.42 19.62
N SER A 283 -5.83 -18.83 20.73
CA SER A 283 -7.02 -19.27 21.46
C SER A 283 -8.25 -18.51 21.01
N ASP A 284 -9.44 -19.05 21.24
CA ASP A 284 -10.68 -18.31 20.97
C ASP A 284 -10.78 -17.00 21.77
N ASP A 285 -10.19 -16.96 22.97
CA ASP A 285 -10.09 -15.72 23.76
C ASP A 285 -9.22 -14.66 23.08
N PHE A 286 -8.10 -15.07 22.50
CA PHE A 286 -7.25 -14.19 21.70
C PHE A 286 -8.02 -13.63 20.50
N ILE A 287 -8.78 -14.47 19.80
CA ILE A 287 -9.60 -14.06 18.65
C ILE A 287 -10.64 -13.02 19.06
N ARG A 288 -11.37 -13.24 20.16
CA ARG A 288 -12.36 -12.27 20.65
C ARG A 288 -11.72 -10.92 21.01
N LYS A 289 -10.56 -10.94 21.69
CA LYS A 289 -9.81 -9.72 22.01
C LYS A 289 -9.35 -8.99 20.75
N LEU A 290 -8.84 -9.73 19.77
CA LEU A 290 -8.41 -9.20 18.48
C LEU A 290 -9.59 -8.64 17.68
N ALA A 291 -10.72 -9.33 17.60
CA ALA A 291 -11.92 -8.87 16.91
C ALA A 291 -12.43 -7.55 17.49
N ASN A 292 -12.44 -7.44 18.82
CA ASN A 292 -12.78 -6.19 19.49
C ASN A 292 -11.76 -5.09 19.13
N HIS A 293 -10.46 -5.36 19.25
CA HIS A 293 -9.38 -4.40 18.95
C HIS A 293 -9.38 -3.90 17.50
N CYS A 294 -9.56 -4.81 16.54
CA CYS A 294 -9.57 -4.55 15.10
C CYS A 294 -10.95 -4.12 14.56
N SER A 295 -11.94 -3.88 15.42
CA SER A 295 -13.21 -3.32 14.98
C SER A 295 -13.00 -1.95 14.32
N PHE A 296 -13.79 -1.65 13.29
CA PHE A 296 -13.61 -0.42 12.51
C PHE A 296 -13.66 0.83 13.40
N ASP A 297 -14.57 0.88 14.37
CA ASP A 297 -14.71 2.03 15.27
C ASP A 297 -13.49 2.23 16.19
N ARG A 298 -12.90 1.13 16.70
CA ARG A 298 -11.67 1.19 17.49
C ARG A 298 -10.47 1.55 16.64
N MET A 299 -10.34 0.99 15.44
CA MET A 299 -9.26 1.39 14.52
C MET A 299 -9.40 2.86 14.10
N ARG A 300 -10.62 3.34 13.86
CA ARG A 300 -10.90 4.74 13.50
C ARG A 300 -10.52 5.71 14.63
N SER A 301 -10.75 5.32 15.88
CA SER A 301 -10.40 6.12 17.07
C SER A 301 -8.95 5.95 17.53
N ASN A 302 -8.24 4.92 17.05
CA ASN A 302 -6.87 4.64 17.46
C ASN A 302 -5.84 5.45 16.65
N ASN A 303 -5.17 6.39 17.33
CA ASN A 303 -4.15 7.27 16.76
C ASN A 303 -2.93 6.55 16.16
N ALA A 304 -2.65 5.30 16.58
CA ALA A 304 -1.56 4.49 16.05
C ALA A 304 -1.84 3.93 14.65
N VAL A 305 -3.10 3.89 14.21
CA VAL A 305 -3.53 3.26 12.93
C VAL A 305 -4.36 4.19 12.04
N ASN A 306 -5.04 5.19 12.61
CA ASN A 306 -5.86 6.15 11.85
C ASN A 306 -5.04 7.21 11.10
N ARG A 307 -3.70 7.18 11.24
CA ARG A 307 -2.74 8.08 10.60
C ARG A 307 -2.95 9.57 10.91
N VAL A 308 -3.63 9.90 12.02
CA VAL A 308 -3.90 11.29 12.45
C VAL A 308 -2.65 11.95 13.03
N ASN A 309 -1.78 11.18 13.68
CA ASN A 309 -0.55 11.68 14.32
C ASN A 309 0.71 11.57 13.45
N ILE A 310 0.59 11.24 12.16
CA ILE A 310 1.76 11.34 11.28
C ILE A 310 2.04 12.85 11.11
N PRO A 311 3.25 13.37 11.38
CA PRO A 311 3.62 14.79 11.24
C PRO A 311 3.68 15.21 9.76
N LEU A 312 2.58 15.03 9.05
CA LEU A 312 2.43 15.22 7.62
C LEU A 312 1.09 15.89 7.32
N ARG A 313 0.76 16.99 8.03
CA ARG A 313 -0.31 17.93 7.60
C ARG A 313 -0.17 18.34 6.12
N ASN A 314 1.02 18.16 5.55
CA ASN A 314 1.36 18.39 4.14
C ASN A 314 1.16 17.17 3.21
N PHE A 315 0.96 15.94 3.70
CA PHE A 315 0.78 14.74 2.84
C PHE A 315 -0.65 14.22 2.78
N PHE A 316 -1.43 14.42 3.85
CA PHE A 316 -2.83 14.01 3.90
C PHE A 316 -3.70 15.17 4.37
N ASP A 317 -4.64 15.60 3.53
CA ASP A 317 -5.73 16.46 3.97
C ASP A 317 -6.88 15.61 4.52
N GLN A 318 -6.88 15.39 5.82
CA GLN A 318 -7.98 14.66 6.49
C GLN A 318 -9.14 15.59 6.90
N SER A 319 -9.13 16.88 6.53
CA SER A 319 -10.17 17.84 6.94
C SER A 319 -11.52 17.58 6.25
N GLN A 320 -11.49 17.03 5.03
CA GLN A 320 -12.69 16.77 4.21
C GLN A 320 -13.07 15.28 4.19
N VAL A 321 -12.09 14.38 4.04
CA VAL A 321 -12.33 12.93 4.06
C VAL A 321 -11.28 12.25 4.94
N LYS A 322 -11.73 11.45 5.90
CA LYS A 322 -10.86 10.71 6.82
C LYS A 322 -10.25 9.48 6.13
N PHE A 323 -9.01 9.11 6.51
CA PHE A 323 -8.36 7.90 5.99
C PHE A 323 -9.20 6.63 6.23
N MET A 324 -9.76 6.52 7.44
CA MET A 324 -10.82 5.56 7.82
C MET A 324 -12.19 6.16 7.49
N ARG A 325 -12.65 5.96 6.24
CA ARG A 325 -13.83 6.63 5.65
C ARG A 325 -15.15 6.03 6.12
N LYS A 326 -15.50 4.84 5.62
CA LYS A 326 -16.76 4.14 5.93
C LYS A 326 -16.56 2.70 6.40
N GLY A 327 -15.52 2.01 5.92
CA GLY A 327 -15.24 0.64 6.34
C GLY A 327 -16.31 -0.39 5.97
N LYS A 328 -17.19 -0.10 5.00
CA LYS A 328 -18.31 -0.97 4.61
C LYS A 328 -18.10 -1.60 3.24
N ILE A 329 -18.82 -2.69 2.99
CA ILE A 329 -19.01 -3.30 1.68
C ILE A 329 -20.25 -2.67 1.04
N GLY A 330 -20.23 -2.49 -0.28
CA GLY A 330 -21.38 -2.03 -1.06
C GLY A 330 -21.52 -0.52 -1.20
N ASP A 331 -20.55 0.26 -0.72
CA ASP A 331 -20.65 1.72 -0.80
C ASP A 331 -20.50 2.24 -2.24
N TRP A 332 -20.00 1.40 -3.14
CA TRP A 332 -19.93 1.70 -4.57
C TRP A 332 -21.30 1.99 -5.19
N LYS A 333 -22.39 1.42 -4.68
CA LYS A 333 -23.77 1.67 -5.15
C LYS A 333 -24.18 3.14 -5.03
N ASN A 334 -23.54 3.90 -4.15
CA ASN A 334 -23.80 5.33 -3.96
C ASN A 334 -23.05 6.24 -4.97
N MET A 335 -22.17 5.68 -5.77
CA MET A 335 -21.25 6.41 -6.66
C MET A 335 -21.40 6.00 -8.12
N PHE A 336 -21.60 4.69 -8.37
CA PHE A 336 -21.79 4.17 -9.72
C PHE A 336 -23.20 4.47 -10.22
N THR A 337 -23.29 4.89 -11.47
CA THR A 337 -24.55 4.82 -12.23
C THR A 337 -24.74 3.40 -12.77
N GLU A 338 -25.98 3.02 -13.09
CA GLU A 338 -26.27 1.69 -13.67
C GLU A 338 -25.47 1.41 -14.96
N SER A 339 -25.28 2.44 -15.81
CA SER A 339 -24.48 2.28 -17.04
C SER A 339 -23.01 1.99 -16.72
N GLN A 340 -22.44 2.75 -15.78
CA GLN A 340 -21.06 2.54 -15.35
C GLN A 340 -20.87 1.18 -14.68
N GLU A 341 -21.86 0.74 -13.91
CA GLU A 341 -21.85 -0.57 -13.30
C GLU A 341 -21.78 -1.66 -14.36
N ARG A 342 -22.71 -1.65 -15.34
CA ARG A 342 -22.74 -2.64 -16.43
C ARG A 342 -21.41 -2.70 -17.19
N GLU A 343 -20.89 -1.55 -17.60
CA GLU A 343 -19.61 -1.52 -18.31
C GLU A 343 -18.43 -2.00 -17.46
N PHE A 344 -18.48 -1.76 -16.14
CA PHE A 344 -17.46 -2.21 -15.21
C PHE A 344 -17.52 -3.73 -15.02
N ASP A 345 -18.73 -4.28 -14.93
CA ASP A 345 -18.97 -5.72 -14.85
C ASP A 345 -18.56 -6.42 -16.15
N ASP A 346 -18.83 -5.85 -17.31
CA ASP A 346 -18.35 -6.41 -18.58
C ASP A 346 -16.82 -6.45 -18.64
N PHE A 347 -16.17 -5.39 -18.14
CA PHE A 347 -14.71 -5.27 -18.18
C PHE A 347 -14.00 -6.20 -17.19
N TYR A 348 -14.51 -6.31 -15.95
CA TYR A 348 -13.88 -7.09 -14.89
C TYR A 348 -14.47 -8.49 -14.72
N GLY A 349 -15.70 -8.74 -15.15
CA GLY A 349 -16.44 -9.98 -14.91
C GLY A 349 -15.73 -11.22 -15.46
N SER A 350 -15.19 -11.14 -16.68
CA SER A 350 -14.39 -12.22 -17.27
C SER A 350 -13.18 -12.60 -16.40
N LEU A 351 -12.45 -11.60 -15.90
CA LEU A 351 -11.33 -11.82 -14.98
C LEU A 351 -11.84 -12.46 -13.69
N LEU A 352 -12.83 -11.85 -13.04
CA LEU A 352 -13.33 -12.30 -11.73
C LEU A 352 -13.82 -13.75 -11.77
N ASN A 353 -14.46 -14.15 -12.87
CA ASN A 353 -14.87 -15.52 -13.14
C ASN A 353 -13.65 -16.44 -13.34
N GLU A 354 -12.66 -16.04 -14.15
CA GLU A 354 -11.42 -16.81 -14.38
C GLU A 354 -10.67 -17.10 -13.07
N ILE A 355 -10.55 -16.09 -12.20
CA ILE A 355 -9.82 -16.20 -10.93
C ILE A 355 -10.68 -16.74 -9.78
N GLY A 356 -11.90 -17.23 -10.06
CA GLY A 356 -12.79 -17.79 -9.03
C GLY A 356 -13.20 -16.82 -7.93
N LEU A 357 -12.99 -15.50 -8.13
CA LEU A 357 -13.37 -14.48 -7.16
C LEU A 357 -14.85 -14.08 -7.34
N SER A 358 -15.51 -14.46 -8.43
CA SER A 358 -16.94 -14.20 -8.65
C SER A 358 -17.87 -14.87 -7.61
N ASP A 359 -17.36 -15.78 -6.79
CA ASP A 359 -18.15 -16.44 -5.74
C ASP A 359 -18.67 -15.43 -4.71
N LYS A 360 -19.96 -15.58 -4.34
CA LYS A 360 -20.68 -14.76 -3.34
C LYS A 360 -20.03 -14.75 -1.94
N ASN A 361 -19.02 -15.60 -1.70
CA ASN A 361 -18.30 -15.70 -0.43
C ASN A 361 -16.87 -15.12 -0.48
N VAL A 362 -16.43 -14.60 -1.63
CA VAL A 362 -15.06 -14.09 -1.79
C VAL A 362 -15.01 -12.59 -2.00
N ILE A 363 -15.74 -12.01 -2.97
CA ILE A 363 -15.79 -10.54 -3.15
C ILE A 363 -17.16 -9.99 -3.57
N ASN A 364 -18.15 -10.84 -3.85
CA ASN A 364 -19.51 -10.40 -4.23
C ASN A 364 -20.43 -10.47 -3.01
N GLU A 365 -21.27 -9.44 -2.80
CA GLU A 365 -22.21 -9.40 -1.68
C GLU A 365 -23.06 -10.67 -1.59
N ILE A 366 -23.22 -11.20 -0.37
CA ILE A 366 -24.38 -12.01 -0.03
C ILE A 366 -25.57 -11.06 -0.17
N GLU A 367 -26.36 -11.21 -1.23
CA GLU A 367 -27.71 -10.64 -1.24
C GLU A 367 -28.39 -11.15 0.02
N SER A 368 -28.67 -10.25 0.97
CA SER A 368 -29.54 -10.57 2.09
C SER A 368 -30.84 -11.06 1.47
N SER A 369 -31.07 -12.37 1.52
CA SER A 369 -32.38 -12.94 1.29
C SER A 369 -33.31 -12.29 2.31
N ASN A 370 -34.05 -11.28 1.85
CA ASN A 370 -35.28 -10.85 2.49
C ASN A 370 -36.26 -12.01 2.38
N GLU A 371 -36.09 -13.04 3.21
CA GLU A 371 -37.19 -13.90 3.63
C GLU A 371 -37.18 -13.89 5.15
N VAL A 372 -38.04 -13.02 5.67
CA VAL A 372 -38.61 -13.11 6.99
C VAL A 372 -39.27 -14.48 7.12
N VAL A 373 -38.91 -15.23 8.15
CA VAL A 373 -39.84 -16.13 8.85
C VAL A 373 -39.88 -15.71 10.30
#